data_AF-A0A1U8Q1V5-F1
#
_entry.id   AF-A0A1U8Q1V5-F1
#
_cell.length_a   1.000
_cell.length_b   1.000
_cell.length_c   1.000
_cell.angle_alpha   90.00
_cell.angle_beta   90.00
_cell.angle_gamma   90.00
#
_symmetry.space_group_name_H-M   'P 1'
#
loop_
_entity.id
_entity.type
_entity.pdbx_description
1 polymer ?
#
loop_
_entity_poly.entity_id
_entity_poly.type
_entity_poly.pdbx_seq_one_letter_code
_entity_poly.pdbx_strand_id
1 'polypeptide(L)'
;MALRTLISRRTVALGLGFQNAESRILGLGFRRAPELQTFFLLDLPYDYGALEPAISAEIMKLHHQKQHQTYIINYNKALEQHEGEMGAIKFNGGGRTYYFSFLEKYEQKK
;
A
#
# COMPACT_ATOMS: atom_id res chain seq x y z
N MET A 1 19.48 -41.19 67.06
CA MET A 1 18.84 -40.27 66.08
C MET A 1 17.34 -40.48 66.16
N ALA A 2 16.60 -39.54 66.73
CA ALA A 2 15.17 -39.68 66.99
C ALA A 2 14.39 -38.41 66.61
N LEU A 3 13.38 -38.64 65.76
CA LEU A 3 12.05 -38.02 65.70
C LEU A 3 11.85 -36.57 65.18
N ARG A 4 10.68 -36.43 64.51
CA ARG A 4 9.86 -35.23 64.19
C ARG A 4 10.10 -34.67 62.77
N THR A 5 9.13 -34.42 61.89
CA THR A 5 7.66 -34.30 61.99
C THR A 5 7.06 -34.26 60.57
N LEU A 6 5.91 -34.90 60.37
CA LEU A 6 4.99 -34.72 59.23
C LEU A 6 4.13 -33.46 59.50
N ILE A 7 3.78 -32.65 58.49
CA ILE A 7 2.47 -31.99 58.31
C ILE A 7 2.40 -31.31 56.93
N SER A 8 1.30 -31.63 56.26
CA SER A 8 0.76 -31.10 55.01
C SER A 8 0.33 -29.63 55.12
N ARG A 9 0.55 -28.84 54.05
CA ARG A 9 -0.32 -27.69 53.73
C ARG A 9 -0.53 -27.58 52.21
N ARG A 10 -1.68 -28.09 51.80
CA ARG A 10 -2.44 -27.70 50.62
C ARG A 10 -2.74 -26.19 50.71
N THR A 11 -2.39 -25.41 49.70
CA THR A 11 -3.01 -24.09 49.46
C THR A 11 -3.79 -24.16 48.17
N VAL A 12 -5.12 -24.13 48.32
CA VAL A 12 -6.11 -24.01 47.27
C VAL A 12 -6.14 -22.55 46.84
N ALA A 13 -5.79 -22.24 45.59
CA ALA A 13 -6.01 -20.93 45.01
C ALA A 13 -7.48 -20.81 44.58
N LEU A 14 -8.30 -20.29 45.48
CA LEU A 14 -9.66 -19.79 45.21
C LEU A 14 -9.50 -18.36 44.67
N GLY A 15 -9.48 -18.23 43.35
CA GLY A 15 -9.51 -16.95 42.63
C GLY A 15 -10.65 -16.96 41.63
N LEU A 16 -11.88 -16.79 42.13
CA LEU A 16 -13.06 -16.50 41.32
C LEU A 16 -12.93 -15.07 40.76
N GLY A 17 -12.34 -14.96 39.57
CA GLY A 17 -12.44 -13.78 38.72
C GLY A 17 -13.68 -13.90 37.82
N PHE A 18 -14.60 -12.98 38.02
CA PHE A 18 -15.93 -12.92 37.42
C PHE A 18 -15.98 -13.07 35.89
N GLN A 19 -16.97 -13.86 35.46
CA GLN A 19 -17.45 -13.95 34.09
C GLN A 19 -18.14 -12.64 33.70
N ASN A 20 -17.57 -11.93 32.72
CA ASN A 20 -18.30 -10.92 31.95
C ASN A 20 -18.26 -11.34 30.47
N ALA A 21 -19.04 -12.37 30.14
CA ALA A 21 -19.52 -12.59 28.80
C ALA A 21 -20.88 -11.93 28.72
N GLU A 22 -21.04 -10.87 27.94
CA GLU A 22 -22.28 -10.51 27.24
C GLU A 22 -22.02 -9.31 26.31
N SER A 23 -22.54 -9.44 25.10
CA SER A 23 -22.81 -8.39 24.11
C SER A 23 -21.65 -7.61 23.45
N ARG A 24 -21.07 -8.16 22.37
CA ARG A 24 -20.81 -7.38 21.14
C ARG A 24 -20.94 -8.28 19.89
N ILE A 25 -22.17 -8.68 19.57
CA ILE A 25 -22.52 -8.86 18.15
C ILE A 25 -22.55 -7.46 17.55
N LEU A 26 -21.48 -7.04 16.89
CA LEU A 26 -21.54 -6.07 15.79
C LEU A 26 -20.19 -6.00 15.07
N GLY A 27 -20.21 -6.33 13.77
CA GLY A 27 -19.12 -5.99 12.87
C GLY A 27 -18.19 -7.15 12.52
N LEU A 28 -18.72 -8.22 11.91
CA LEU A 28 -18.00 -8.80 10.77
C LEU A 28 -18.04 -7.77 9.63
N GLY A 29 -17.35 -6.64 9.86
CA GLY A 29 -17.01 -5.72 8.80
C GLY A 29 -16.19 -6.56 7.83
N PHE A 30 -16.74 -6.74 6.64
CA PHE A 30 -15.99 -7.12 5.46
C PHE A 30 -14.68 -6.32 5.53
N ARG A 31 -13.57 -6.95 5.93
CA ARG A 31 -12.27 -6.39 5.59
C ARG A 31 -12.28 -6.46 4.08
N ARG A 32 -12.66 -5.36 3.42
CA ARG A 32 -12.39 -5.20 2.00
C ARG A 32 -10.91 -5.54 1.89
N ALA A 33 -10.60 -6.67 1.28
CA ALA A 33 -9.26 -6.91 0.79
C ALA A 33 -8.87 -5.62 0.04
N PRO A 34 -7.64 -5.11 0.18
CA PRO A 34 -7.22 -3.95 -0.58
C PRO A 34 -7.58 -4.24 -2.03
N GLU A 35 -8.57 -3.52 -2.55
CA GLU A 35 -8.97 -3.66 -3.94
C GLU A 35 -7.72 -3.24 -4.71
N LEU A 36 -7.09 -4.18 -5.39
CA LEU A 36 -5.87 -3.91 -6.14
C LEU A 36 -6.18 -2.82 -7.15
N GLN A 37 -5.77 -1.60 -6.84
CA GLN A 37 -6.09 -0.45 -7.67
C GLN A 37 -5.26 -0.58 -8.95
N THR A 38 -5.92 -0.90 -10.07
CA THR A 38 -5.27 -0.95 -11.39
C THR A 38 -5.16 0.46 -11.94
N PHE A 39 -3.99 0.80 -12.47
CA PHE A 39 -3.71 2.11 -13.04
C PHE A 39 -3.65 2.07 -14.56
N PHE A 40 -4.01 3.19 -15.20
CA PHE A 40 -4.03 3.36 -16.65
C PHE A 40 -3.21 4.59 -17.07
N LEU A 41 -2.75 4.60 -18.33
CA LEU A 41 -2.09 5.75 -18.93
C LEU A 41 -3.17 6.74 -19.37
N LEU A 42 -3.18 7.92 -18.75
CA LEU A 42 -4.07 9.01 -19.14
C LEU A 42 -3.43 9.81 -20.26
N ASP A 43 -4.24 10.30 -21.19
CA ASP A 43 -3.76 11.20 -22.24
C ASP A 43 -3.29 12.54 -21.64
N LEU A 44 -2.34 13.19 -22.32
CA LEU A 44 -1.90 14.51 -21.92
C LEU A 44 -3.03 15.52 -22.16
N PRO A 45 -3.25 16.48 -21.25
CA PRO A 45 -4.21 17.57 -21.45
C PRO A 45 -3.75 18.59 -22.51
N TYR A 46 -2.64 18.34 -23.20
CA TYR A 46 -2.04 19.23 -24.17
C TYR A 46 -1.18 18.51 -25.22
N ASP A 47 -0.92 19.20 -26.34
CA ASP A 47 -0.07 18.70 -27.40
C ASP A 47 1.39 18.48 -26.97
N TYR A 48 2.03 17.47 -27.56
CA TYR A 48 3.41 17.11 -27.25
C TYR A 48 4.42 18.26 -27.41
N GLY A 49 4.21 19.17 -28.37
CA GLY A 49 5.08 20.31 -28.62
C GLY A 49 4.78 21.54 -27.77
N ALA A 50 3.75 21.51 -26.92
CA ALA A 50 3.31 22.72 -26.20
C ALA A 50 4.25 23.14 -25.05
N LEU A 51 5.40 22.47 -24.88
CA LEU A 51 6.47 22.84 -23.95
C LEU A 51 7.76 23.27 -24.68
N GLU A 52 7.71 23.42 -26.00
CA GLU A 52 8.83 23.95 -26.77
C GLU A 52 9.07 25.44 -26.48
N PRO A 53 10.33 25.92 -26.52
CA PRO A 53 11.56 25.17 -26.83
C PRO A 53 12.18 24.45 -25.63
N ALA A 54 11.58 24.54 -24.43
CA ALA A 54 12.15 24.00 -23.21
C ALA A 54 12.22 22.47 -23.21
N ILE A 55 11.22 21.80 -23.79
CA ILE A 55 11.19 20.35 -23.99
C ILE A 55 10.67 20.06 -25.39
N SER A 56 11.41 19.27 -26.17
CA SER A 56 11.00 18.92 -27.53
C SER A 56 9.80 17.98 -27.54
N ALA A 57 8.98 18.10 -28.59
CA ALA A 57 7.80 17.24 -28.77
C ALA A 57 8.15 15.75 -28.80
N GLU A 58 9.29 15.39 -29.40
CA GLU A 58 9.76 14.01 -29.47
C GLU A 58 10.08 13.43 -28.08
N ILE A 59 10.77 14.20 -27.24
CA ILE A 59 11.10 13.79 -25.87
C ILE A 59 9.81 13.61 -25.07
N MET A 60 8.86 14.55 -25.18
CA MET A 60 7.59 14.44 -24.46
C MET A 60 6.79 13.20 -24.89
N LYS A 61 6.78 12.89 -26.19
CA LYS A 61 6.14 11.70 -26.72
C LYS A 61 6.77 10.42 -26.19
N LEU A 62 8.10 10.31 -26.22
CA LEU A 62 8.81 9.14 -25.70
C LEU A 62 8.63 8.98 -24.18
N HIS A 63 8.70 10.09 -23.44
CA HIS A 63 8.52 10.10 -21.99
C HIS A 63 7.10 9.63 -21.60
N HIS A 64 6.06 10.12 -22.30
CA HIS A 64 4.69 9.68 -22.08
C HIS A 64 4.45 8.22 -22.49
N GLN A 65 4.67 7.91 -23.77
CA GLN A 65 4.20 6.67 -24.36
C GLN A 65 5.04 5.46 -23.99
N LYS A 66 6.34 5.65 -23.71
CA LYS A 66 7.24 4.54 -23.36
C LYS A 66 7.52 4.50 -21.86
N GLN A 67 8.06 5.58 -21.29
CA GLN A 67 8.52 5.55 -19.90
C GLN A 67 7.34 5.46 -18.92
N HIS A 68 6.36 6.36 -19.03
CA HIS A 68 5.22 6.34 -18.12
C HIS A 68 4.35 5.07 -18.29
N GLN A 69 4.12 4.63 -19.52
CA GLN A 69 3.46 3.35 -19.80
C GLN A 69 4.19 2.17 -19.12
N THR A 70 5.52 2.14 -19.17
CA THR A 70 6.31 1.07 -18.53
C THR A 70 6.14 1.08 -17.02
N TYR A 71 6.18 2.25 -16.37
CA TYR A 71 5.93 2.34 -14.93
C TYR A 71 4.55 1.81 -14.55
N ILE A 72 3.50 2.16 -15.31
CA ILE A 72 2.15 1.67 -15.04
C ILE A 72 2.07 0.15 -15.17
N ILE A 73 2.59 -0.42 -16.27
CA ILE A 73 2.57 -1.87 -16.51
C ILE A 73 3.28 -2.61 -15.37
N ASN A 74 4.49 -2.17 -15.01
CA ASN A 74 5.28 -2.82 -13.99
C ASN A 74 4.68 -2.63 -12.59
N TYR A 75 4.07 -1.48 -12.32
CA TYR A 75 3.40 -1.23 -11.05
C TYR A 75 2.18 -2.13 -10.89
N ASN A 76 1.32 -2.25 -11.91
CA ASN A 76 0.16 -3.15 -11.88
C ASN A 76 0.59 -4.61 -11.69
N LYS A 77 1.64 -5.06 -12.41
CA LYS A 77 2.22 -6.41 -12.22
C LYS A 77 2.74 -6.63 -10.80
N ALA A 78 3.44 -5.65 -10.24
CA ALA A 78 3.97 -5.73 -8.88
C ALA A 78 2.87 -5.76 -7.81
N LEU A 79 1.76 -5.06 -8.05
CA LEU A 79 0.57 -5.08 -7.20
C LEU A 79 -0.10 -6.47 -7.19
N GLU A 80 -0.23 -7.13 -8.34
CA GLU A 80 -0.79 -8.49 -8.44
C GLU A 80 0.00 -9.53 -7.64
N GLN A 81 1.32 -9.34 -7.51
CA GLN A 81 2.21 -10.29 -6.84
C GLN A 81 2.29 -10.11 -5.31
N HIS A 82 1.63 -9.08 -4.77
CA HIS A 82 1.30 -8.77 -3.35
C HIS A 82 2.40 -8.86 -2.26
N GLU A 83 3.30 -9.84 -2.24
CA GLU A 83 4.17 -10.12 -1.07
C GLU A 83 5.69 -10.21 -1.35
N GLY A 84 6.14 -10.10 -2.61
CA GLY A 84 7.58 -10.14 -2.95
C GLY A 84 8.17 -8.86 -3.55
N GLU A 85 7.32 -7.96 -4.04
CA GLU A 85 7.72 -6.91 -4.99
C GLU A 85 7.71 -5.50 -4.37
N MET A 86 7.88 -5.37 -3.04
CA MET A 86 7.80 -4.06 -2.38
C MET A 86 8.81 -3.04 -2.98
N GLY A 87 9.95 -3.50 -3.48
CA GLY A 87 10.90 -2.67 -4.22
C GLY A 87 10.34 -2.16 -5.55
N ALA A 88 9.74 -3.03 -6.37
CA ALA A 88 9.13 -2.65 -7.64
C ALA A 88 7.87 -1.79 -7.44
N ILE A 89 7.07 -2.06 -6.41
CA ILE A 89 5.93 -1.21 -6.03
C ILE A 89 6.43 0.21 -5.72
N LYS A 90 7.50 0.36 -4.92
CA LYS A 90 8.06 1.67 -4.59
C LYS A 90 8.66 2.38 -5.81
N PHE A 91 9.45 1.67 -6.61
CA PHE A 91 10.12 2.25 -7.77
C PHE A 91 9.13 2.67 -8.87
N ASN A 92 8.29 1.74 -9.33
CA ASN A 92 7.35 2.02 -10.40
C ASN A 92 6.20 2.92 -9.93
N GLY A 93 5.76 2.76 -8.67
CA GLY A 93 4.78 3.63 -8.05
C GLY A 93 5.29 5.07 -7.98
N GLY A 94 6.50 5.28 -7.45
CA GLY A 94 7.12 6.61 -7.38
C GLY A 94 7.34 7.26 -8.75
N GLY A 95 7.79 6.48 -9.75
CA GLY A 95 7.94 6.96 -11.12
C GLY A 95 6.63 7.45 -11.74
N ARG A 96 5.53 6.71 -11.49
CA ARG A 96 4.18 7.11 -11.91
C ARG A 96 3.71 8.39 -11.20
N THR A 97 3.82 8.48 -9.88
CA THR A 97 3.34 9.68 -9.13
C THR A 97 4.12 10.92 -9.52
N TYR A 98 5.43 10.80 -9.74
CA TYR A 98 6.26 11.90 -10.19
C TYR A 98 5.82 12.41 -11.56
N TYR A 99 5.55 11.51 -12.51
CA TYR A 99 5.06 11.88 -13.84
C TYR A 99 3.70 12.60 -13.79
N PHE A 100 2.76 12.09 -12.98
CA PHE A 100 1.46 12.72 -12.80
C PHE A 100 1.61 14.14 -12.23
N SER A 101 2.43 14.30 -11.19
CA SER A 101 2.71 15.61 -10.58
C SER A 101 3.41 16.56 -11.56
N PHE A 102 4.28 16.03 -12.42
CA PHE A 102 4.91 16.77 -13.50
C PHE A 102 3.85 17.32 -14.47
N LEU A 103 2.94 16.48 -14.96
CA LEU A 103 1.89 16.93 -15.88
C LEU A 103 1.03 18.05 -15.31
N GLU A 104 0.52 17.91 -14.08
CA GLU A 104 -0.29 18.93 -13.41
C GLU A 104 0.46 20.27 -13.29
N LYS A 105 1.76 20.22 -12.95
CA LYS A 105 2.58 21.42 -12.81
C LYS A 105 2.74 22.19 -14.12
N TYR A 106 2.80 21.49 -15.25
CA TYR A 106 2.97 22.11 -16.56
C TYR A 106 1.64 22.51 -17.22
N GLU A 107 0.53 21.89 -16.81
CA GLU A 107 -0.80 22.34 -17.17
C GLU A 107 -1.05 23.77 -16.63
N GLN A 108 -0.67 24.06 -15.38
CA GLN A 108 -0.83 25.39 -14.78
C GLN A 108 0.07 26.49 -15.37
N LYS A 109 1.04 26.13 -16.22
CA LYS A 109 2.00 27.08 -16.81
C LYS A 109 1.63 27.53 -18.22
N LYS A 110 0.47 27.11 -18.72
CA LYS A 110 -0.10 27.53 -20.00
C LYS A 110 -1.23 28.52 -19.76
#